data_AF-A0A9W9B3R2-F1
#
_entry.id   AF-A0A9W9B3R2-F1
#
_cell.length_a   1.000
_cell.length_b   1.000
_cell.length_c   1.000
_cell.angle_alpha   90.00
_cell.angle_beta   90.00
_cell.angle_gamma   90.00
#
_symmetry.space_group_name_H-M   'P 1'
#
loop_
_entity.id
_entity.type
_entity.pdbx_description
1 polymer ?
#
loop_
_entity_poly.entity_id
_entity_poly.type
_entity_poly.pdbx_seq_one_letter_code
_entity_poly.pdbx_strand_id
1 'polypeptide(L)'
;KHRAIFGPEEAQILQSSLQVMILDIRALHEQRMESSHHGRPEIVFTEYTGRPGRPRTVIDPNFLHFAHRHRTTTGISHFLDVPRPTVRRRLLECGLASPGTGPFNFPTRGTDELHSSNLDEQVTINRCNIGLIRWGIVIHGFIDGYSRLITGLRASNNNRGQTVLSLFLSA
;
A
#
# COMPACT_ATOMS: atom_id res chain seq x y z
N LYS A 1 49.74 9.36 -27.66
CA LYS A 1 51.16 9.16 -27.29
C LYS A 1 51.48 7.73 -26.79
N HIS A 2 50.60 6.72 -26.92
CA HIS A 2 50.83 5.35 -26.42
C HIS A 2 51.13 4.29 -27.49
N ARG A 3 51.33 4.68 -28.75
CA ARG A 3 51.47 3.76 -29.90
C ARG A 3 52.79 2.98 -29.92
N ALA A 4 53.72 3.26 -29.01
CA ALA A 4 55.08 2.71 -28.97
C ALA A 4 55.30 1.66 -27.86
N ILE A 5 54.25 1.32 -27.08
CA ILE A 5 54.36 0.39 -25.94
C ILE A 5 54.15 -1.07 -26.38
N PHE A 6 53.44 -1.30 -27.49
CA PHE A 6 53.11 -2.63 -28.00
C PHE A 6 53.74 -2.86 -29.35
N GLY A 7 54.19 -4.10 -29.60
CA GLY A 7 54.59 -4.52 -30.94
C GLY A 7 53.42 -4.44 -31.93
N PRO A 8 53.67 -4.35 -33.25
CA PRO A 8 52.61 -4.23 -34.25
C PRO A 8 51.62 -5.40 -34.22
N GLU A 9 52.11 -6.62 -33.96
CA GLU A 9 51.27 -7.82 -33.84
C GLU A 9 50.43 -7.81 -32.55
N GLU A 10 51.02 -7.47 -31.41
CA GLU A 10 50.32 -7.38 -30.13
C GLU A 10 49.22 -6.31 -30.16
N ALA A 11 49.50 -5.17 -30.81
CA ALA A 11 48.52 -4.12 -31.00
C ALA A 11 47.34 -4.59 -31.86
N GLN A 12 47.59 -5.43 -32.87
CA GLN A 12 46.56 -6.01 -33.72
C GLN A 12 45.73 -7.06 -32.97
N ILE A 13 46.37 -7.90 -32.15
CA ILE A 13 45.68 -8.87 -31.29
C ILE A 13 44.78 -8.14 -30.28
N LEU A 14 45.30 -7.11 -29.60
CA LEU A 14 44.53 -6.31 -28.65
C LEU A 14 43.33 -5.64 -29.31
N GLN A 15 43.50 -5.07 -30.50
CA GLN A 15 42.39 -4.46 -31.24
C GLN A 15 41.33 -5.49 -31.63
N SER A 16 41.73 -6.67 -32.08
CA SER A 16 40.81 -7.77 -32.40
C SER A 16 40.05 -8.24 -31.17
N SER A 17 40.73 -8.50 -30.05
CA SER A 17 40.09 -8.94 -28.81
C SER A 17 39.13 -7.89 -28.25
N LEU A 18 39.48 -6.60 -28.33
CA LEU A 18 38.58 -5.51 -27.93
C LEU A 18 37.35 -5.43 -28.83
N GLN A 19 37.50 -5.61 -30.14
CA GLN A 19 36.36 -5.63 -31.06
C GLN A 19 35.40 -6.79 -30.74
N VAL A 20 35.93 -7.98 -30.48
CA VAL A 20 35.12 -9.14 -30.07
C VAL A 20 34.39 -8.85 -28.75
N MET A 21 35.10 -8.31 -27.75
CA MET A 21 34.48 -7.97 -26.46
C MET A 21 33.36 -6.92 -26.60
N ILE A 22 33.55 -5.90 -27.44
CA ILE A 22 32.52 -4.89 -27.71
C ILE A 22 31.30 -5.51 -28.38
N LEU A 23 31.50 -6.44 -29.32
CA LEU A 23 30.41 -7.16 -29.98
C LEU A 23 29.63 -8.01 -28.98
N ASP A 24 30.31 -8.75 -28.10
CA ASP A 24 29.67 -9.56 -27.06
C ASP A 24 28.86 -8.70 -26.09
N ILE A 25 29.40 -7.57 -25.64
CA ILE A 25 28.69 -6.63 -24.77
C ILE A 25 27.41 -6.13 -25.46
N ARG A 26 27.47 -5.79 -26.75
CA ARG A 26 26.30 -5.34 -27.51
C ARG A 26 25.26 -6.44 -27.66
N ALA A 27 25.68 -7.66 -27.99
CA ALA A 27 24.79 -8.81 -28.11
C ALA A 27 24.08 -9.14 -26.78
N LEU A 28 24.83 -9.14 -25.67
CA LEU A 28 24.26 -9.34 -24.32
C LEU A 28 23.29 -8.21 -23.95
N HIS A 29 23.61 -6.97 -24.31
CA HIS A 29 22.74 -5.84 -24.07
C HIS A 29 21.42 -5.98 -24.85
N GLU A 30 21.48 -6.33 -26.14
CA GLU A 30 20.29 -6.59 -26.97
C GLU A 30 19.45 -7.73 -26.42
N GLN A 31 20.07 -8.87 -26.07
CA GLN A 31 19.39 -9.99 -25.44
C GLN A 31 18.71 -9.58 -24.13
N ARG A 32 19.36 -8.75 -23.32
CA ARG A 32 18.79 -8.25 -22.08
C ARG A 32 17.64 -7.29 -22.32
N MET A 33 17.74 -6.39 -23.30
CA MET A 33 16.65 -5.49 -23.70
C MET A 33 15.45 -6.26 -24.22
N GLU A 34 15.66 -7.28 -25.05
CA GLU A 34 14.61 -8.19 -25.53
C GLU A 34 13.95 -8.93 -24.36
N SER A 35 14.74 -9.45 -23.41
CA SER A 35 14.20 -10.06 -22.19
C SER A 35 13.50 -9.05 -21.26
N SER A 36 13.81 -7.76 -21.37
CA SER A 36 13.17 -6.70 -20.60
C SER A 36 11.83 -6.24 -21.20
N HIS A 37 11.50 -6.66 -22.42
CA HIS A 37 10.17 -6.46 -23.00
C HIS A 37 9.06 -7.29 -22.32
N HIS A 38 9.40 -8.14 -21.35
CA HIS A 38 8.43 -8.81 -20.48
C HIS A 38 7.79 -7.84 -19.47
N GLY A 39 6.91 -6.96 -19.97
CA GLY A 39 5.92 -6.21 -19.19
C GLY A 39 6.48 -5.19 -18.21
N ARG A 40 5.95 -3.97 -18.22
CA ARG A 40 6.09 -3.12 -17.03
C ARG A 40 5.36 -3.82 -15.90
N PRO A 41 6.01 -4.18 -14.77
CA PRO A 41 5.26 -4.71 -13.64
C PRO A 41 4.22 -3.67 -13.25
N GLU A 42 2.96 -4.07 -13.21
CA GLU A 42 1.88 -3.17 -12.83
C GLU A 42 1.98 -2.96 -11.32
N ILE A 43 2.71 -1.90 -10.92
CA ILE A 43 3.02 -1.62 -9.51
C ILE A 43 1.75 -1.35 -8.71
N VAL A 44 0.73 -0.77 -9.35
CA VAL A 44 -0.56 -0.44 -8.76
C VAL A 44 -1.67 -0.92 -9.67
N PHE A 45 -2.55 -1.78 -9.16
CA PHE A 45 -3.69 -2.31 -9.91
C PHE A 45 -4.95 -2.32 -9.05
N THR A 46 -6.10 -2.46 -9.70
CA THR A 46 -7.40 -2.52 -9.03
C THR A 46 -7.89 -3.97 -8.97
N GLU A 47 -8.14 -4.45 -7.76
CA GLU A 47 -8.64 -5.79 -7.47
C GLU A 47 -10.15 -5.75 -7.23
N TYR A 48 -10.89 -6.55 -8.01
CA TYR A 48 -12.33 -6.72 -7.89
C TYR A 48 -12.62 -7.98 -7.06
N THR A 49 -13.18 -7.80 -5.87
CA THR A 49 -13.40 -8.89 -4.91
C THR A 49 -14.66 -9.73 -5.17
N GLY A 50 -15.44 -9.39 -6.20
CA GLY A 50 -16.74 -10.02 -6.51
C GLY A 50 -17.86 -9.73 -5.50
N ARG A 51 -17.56 -9.06 -4.38
CA ARG A 51 -18.53 -8.65 -3.36
C ARG A 51 -18.98 -7.20 -3.58
N PRO A 52 -20.20 -6.82 -3.17
CA PRO A 52 -20.65 -5.42 -3.21
C PRO A 52 -19.69 -4.52 -2.43
N GLY A 53 -19.18 -3.46 -3.07
CA GLY A 53 -18.28 -2.50 -2.46
C GLY A 53 -17.33 -1.82 -3.45
N ARG A 54 -16.62 -0.79 -2.99
CA ARG A 54 -15.61 -0.08 -3.80
C ARG A 54 -14.45 -1.02 -4.13
N PRO A 55 -14.04 -1.14 -5.41
CA PRO A 55 -12.86 -1.93 -5.81
C PRO A 55 -11.60 -1.52 -5.05
N ARG A 56 -10.71 -2.48 -4.84
CA ARG A 56 -9.59 -2.35 -3.93
C ARG A 56 -8.32 -2.01 -4.70
N THR A 57 -7.68 -0.87 -4.40
CA THR A 57 -6.36 -0.51 -4.96
C THR A 57 -5.26 -1.34 -4.31
N VAL A 58 -4.64 -2.24 -5.05
CA VAL A 58 -3.52 -3.11 -4.62
C VAL A 58 -2.20 -2.50 -5.11
N ILE A 59 -1.18 -2.60 -4.27
CA ILE A 59 0.20 -2.23 -4.61
C ILE A 59 1.03 -3.51 -4.48
N ASP A 60 1.92 -3.76 -5.44
CA ASP A 60 2.81 -4.93 -5.41
C ASP A 60 3.59 -4.99 -4.07
N PRO A 61 3.46 -6.08 -3.29
CA PRO A 61 4.16 -6.23 -2.02
C PRO A 61 5.68 -6.17 -2.13
N ASN A 62 6.26 -6.69 -3.22
CA ASN A 62 7.72 -6.69 -3.41
C ASN A 62 8.23 -5.27 -3.62
N PHE A 63 7.56 -4.52 -4.50
CA PHE A 63 7.80 -3.09 -4.66
C PHE A 63 7.64 -2.35 -3.33
N LEU A 64 6.59 -2.64 -2.55
CA LEU A 64 6.31 -1.94 -1.30
C LEU A 64 7.42 -2.18 -0.25
N HIS A 65 7.93 -3.41 -0.17
CA HIS A 65 9.06 -3.78 0.69
C HIS A 65 10.34 -3.01 0.31
N PHE A 66 10.67 -3.00 -0.99
CA PHE A 66 11.80 -2.23 -1.51
C PHE A 66 11.63 -0.73 -1.24
N ALA A 67 10.48 -0.17 -1.62
CA ALA A 67 10.23 1.26 -1.52
C ALA A 67 10.24 1.74 -0.07
N HIS A 68 9.70 0.97 0.88
CA HIS A 68 9.68 1.35 2.29
C HIS A 68 11.07 1.49 2.90
N ARG A 69 12.04 0.70 2.43
CA ARG A 69 13.44 0.76 2.87
C ARG A 69 14.15 2.06 2.43
N HIS A 70 13.70 2.67 1.34
CA HIS A 70 14.39 3.79 0.69
C HIS A 70 13.59 5.11 0.67
N ARG A 71 12.29 5.06 0.93
CA ARG A 71 11.37 6.21 0.85
C ARG A 71 10.43 6.24 2.05
N THR A 72 10.05 7.45 2.46
CA THR A 72 8.97 7.65 3.43
C THR A 72 7.61 7.28 2.82
N THR A 73 6.61 6.97 3.64
CA THR A 73 5.23 6.71 3.17
C THR A 73 4.67 7.86 2.31
N THR A 74 5.03 9.10 2.65
CA THR A 74 4.71 10.29 1.86
C THR A 74 5.38 10.26 0.49
N GLY A 75 6.67 9.94 0.42
CA GLY A 75 7.40 9.84 -0.85
C GLY A 75 6.85 8.75 -1.75
N ILE A 76 6.48 7.59 -1.18
CA ILE A 76 5.85 6.49 -1.93
C ILE A 76 4.49 6.92 -2.48
N SER A 77 3.69 7.62 -1.67
CA SER A 77 2.38 8.12 -2.08
C SER A 77 2.47 9.08 -3.28
N HIS A 78 3.41 10.02 -3.26
CA HIS A 78 3.62 10.93 -4.40
C HIS A 78 4.15 10.21 -5.63
N PHE A 79 5.01 9.20 -5.46
CA PHE A 79 5.57 8.44 -6.57
C PHE A 79 4.53 7.56 -7.28
N LEU A 80 3.64 6.93 -6.51
CA LEU A 80 2.62 6.03 -7.03
C LEU A 80 1.30 6.73 -7.40
N ASP A 81 1.17 8.02 -7.10
CA ASP A 81 -0.10 8.77 -7.17
C ASP A 81 -1.25 8.07 -6.42
N VAL A 82 -0.93 7.48 -5.27
CA VAL A 82 -1.89 6.78 -4.40
C VAL A 82 -1.99 7.51 -3.07
N PRO A 83 -3.19 7.69 -2.50
CA PRO A 83 -3.34 8.36 -1.21
C PRO A 83 -2.49 7.71 -0.10
N ARG A 84 -1.83 8.53 0.72
CA ARG A 84 -1.02 8.08 1.88
C ARG A 84 -1.73 7.05 2.79
N PRO A 85 -3.03 7.18 3.10
CA PRO A 85 -3.73 6.18 3.90
C PRO A 85 -3.81 4.80 3.24
N THR A 86 -3.87 4.74 1.91
CA THR A 86 -3.85 3.49 1.15
C THR A 86 -2.47 2.85 1.24
N VAL A 87 -1.39 3.63 1.02
CA VAL A 87 0.00 3.14 1.17
C VAL A 87 0.25 2.63 2.59
N ARG A 88 -0.16 3.37 3.63
CA ARG A 88 -0.02 2.96 5.03
C ARG A 88 -0.78 1.66 5.32
N ARG A 89 -2.00 1.52 4.80
CA ARG A 89 -2.80 0.29 4.96
C ARG A 89 -2.09 -0.92 4.36
N ARG A 90 -1.48 -0.75 3.18
CA ARG A 90 -0.69 -1.81 2.53
C ARG A 90 0.55 -2.19 3.33
N LEU A 91 1.26 -1.20 3.87
CA LEU A 91 2.40 -1.47 4.75
C LEU A 91 1.99 -2.24 6.02
N LEU A 92 0.82 -1.95 6.60
CA LEU A 92 0.29 -2.70 7.74
C LEU A 92 -0.10 -4.14 7.35
N GLU A 93 -0.78 -4.32 6.21
CA GLU A 93 -1.16 -5.65 5.70
C GLU A 93 0.07 -6.54 5.40
N CYS A 94 1.16 -5.96 4.88
CA CYS A 94 2.41 -6.66 4.63
C CYS A 94 3.28 -6.85 5.90
N GLY A 95 2.84 -6.36 7.07
CA GLY A 95 3.62 -6.41 8.32
C GLY A 95 4.86 -5.49 8.35
N LEU A 96 4.97 -4.56 7.40
CA LEU A 96 6.09 -3.64 7.26
C LEU A 96 5.97 -2.39 8.13
N ALA A 97 4.76 -2.08 8.61
CA ALA A 97 4.51 -1.01 9.55
C ALA A 97 3.78 -1.53 10.78
N SER A 98 4.02 -0.89 11.93
CA SER A 98 3.23 -1.15 13.14
C SER A 98 1.99 -0.24 13.19
N PRO A 99 0.84 -0.76 13.68
CA PRO A 99 -0.31 0.07 14.03
C PRO A 99 0.12 1.20 14.96
N GLY A 100 -0.44 2.40 14.77
CA GLY A 100 -0.15 3.50 15.70
C GLY A 100 -0.83 3.22 17.03
N THR A 101 -0.11 3.33 18.14
CA THR A 101 -0.71 3.31 19.46
C THR A 101 -1.64 4.51 19.59
N GLY A 102 -2.92 4.27 19.84
CA GLY A 102 -3.87 5.34 20.09
C GLY A 102 -3.41 6.16 21.31
N PRO A 103 -3.65 7.48 21.35
CA PRO A 103 -3.24 8.32 22.48
C PRO A 103 -4.00 8.01 23.78
N PHE A 104 -5.03 7.15 23.71
CA PHE A 104 -5.81 6.71 24.84
C PHE A 104 -5.46 5.26 25.15
N ASN A 105 -4.79 5.04 26.28
CA ASN A 105 -4.72 3.73 26.91
C ASN A 105 -6.11 3.44 27.46
N PHE A 106 -6.94 2.74 26.70
CA PHE A 106 -8.11 2.11 27.28
C PHE A 106 -7.57 1.02 28.21
N PRO A 107 -7.81 1.08 29.53
CA PRO A 107 -7.49 -0.04 30.39
C PRO A 107 -8.27 -1.23 29.83
N THR A 108 -7.52 -2.22 29.34
CA THR A 108 -8.08 -3.52 28.95
C THR A 108 -8.85 -3.99 30.17
N ARG A 109 -10.18 -3.96 30.09
CA ARG A 109 -11.03 -4.41 31.19
C ARG A 109 -10.63 -5.86 31.44
N GLY A 110 -10.07 -6.12 32.61
CA GLY A 110 -9.41 -7.39 32.93
C GLY A 110 -10.26 -8.57 32.52
N THR A 111 -9.69 -9.43 31.69
CA THR A 111 -10.13 -10.83 31.60
C THR A 111 -8.98 -11.63 32.18
N ASP A 112 -9.19 -12.03 33.43
CA ASP A 112 -8.51 -13.18 34.01
C ASP A 112 -8.59 -14.38 33.04
N GLU A 113 -7.59 -15.23 33.20
CA GLU A 113 -7.25 -16.40 32.40
C GLU A 113 -8.44 -17.30 32.00
N LEU A 114 -8.23 -18.01 30.88
CA LEU A 114 -8.94 -19.19 30.35
C LEU A 114 -9.85 -18.97 29.14
N HIS A 115 -9.27 -18.86 27.94
CA HIS A 115 -9.54 -19.80 26.83
C HIS A 115 -8.62 -19.54 25.63
N SER A 116 -7.69 -20.47 25.40
CA SER A 116 -6.99 -20.64 24.13
C SER A 116 -7.97 -21.20 23.10
N SER A 117 -8.49 -20.35 22.21
CA SER A 117 -8.84 -20.64 20.81
C SER A 117 -9.83 -19.59 20.30
N ASN A 118 -9.37 -18.64 19.50
CA ASN A 118 -10.10 -17.85 18.48
C ASN A 118 -9.41 -16.49 18.30
N LEU A 119 -8.24 -16.52 17.67
CA LEU A 119 -7.58 -15.34 17.13
C LEU A 119 -8.27 -14.95 15.81
N ASP A 120 -9.52 -14.50 15.84
CA ASP A 120 -10.15 -13.95 14.63
C ASP A 120 -11.19 -12.84 14.86
N GLU A 121 -11.61 -12.55 16.10
CA GLU A 121 -12.76 -11.64 16.31
C GLU A 121 -12.43 -10.25 16.90
N GLN A 122 -11.18 -9.97 17.28
CA GLN A 122 -10.84 -8.67 17.91
C GLN A 122 -10.00 -7.71 17.05
N VAL A 123 -9.66 -8.07 15.81
CA VAL A 123 -8.80 -7.23 14.93
C VAL A 123 -9.60 -6.16 14.15
N THR A 124 -10.94 -6.15 14.21
CA THR A 124 -11.76 -5.40 13.22
C THR A 124 -12.58 -4.24 13.79
N ILE A 125 -12.03 -3.40 14.69
CA ILE A 125 -12.71 -2.12 15.05
C ILE A 125 -11.85 -0.87 14.79
N ASN A 126 -10.59 -1.00 14.38
CA ASN A 126 -9.73 0.15 14.04
C ASN A 126 -9.77 0.53 12.55
N ARG A 127 -10.87 0.24 11.83
CA ARG A 127 -10.92 0.35 10.36
C ARG A 127 -11.37 1.69 9.78
N CYS A 128 -11.68 2.69 10.59
CA CYS A 128 -12.11 4.00 10.09
C CYS A 128 -11.33 5.12 10.79
N ASN A 129 -10.25 5.60 10.17
CA ASN A 129 -9.62 6.85 10.57
C ASN A 129 -10.46 8.05 10.07
N ILE A 130 -11.72 8.12 10.48
CA ILE A 130 -12.49 9.37 10.42
C ILE A 130 -12.01 10.15 11.64
N GLY A 131 -11.46 11.35 11.46
CA GLY A 131 -10.79 12.09 12.54
C GLY A 131 -11.62 12.26 13.82
N LEU A 132 -12.95 12.18 13.71
CA LEU A 132 -13.92 12.24 14.80
C LEU A 132 -14.03 10.95 15.64
N ILE A 133 -13.83 9.77 15.05
CA ILE A 133 -13.91 8.47 15.77
C ILE A 133 -12.84 8.39 16.85
N ARG A 134 -11.64 8.94 16.59
CA ARG A 134 -10.57 9.04 17.59
C ARG A 134 -11.00 9.78 18.86
N TRP A 135 -11.93 10.72 18.74
CA TRP A 135 -12.48 11.50 19.86
C TRP A 135 -13.72 10.85 20.49
N GLY A 136 -14.06 9.62 20.09
CA GLY A 136 -15.29 8.96 20.52
C GLY A 136 -16.55 9.59 19.92
N ILE A 137 -16.44 10.30 18.80
CA ILE A 137 -17.59 10.95 18.13
C ILE A 137 -17.93 10.19 16.84
N VAL A 138 -19.17 9.71 16.76
CA VAL A 138 -19.77 9.04 15.60
C VAL A 138 -20.90 9.92 15.08
N ILE A 139 -20.86 10.25 13.79
CA ILE A 139 -21.91 11.05 13.15
C ILE A 139 -22.84 10.08 12.40
N HIS A 140 -24.10 10.03 12.83
CA HIS A 140 -25.18 9.32 12.16
C HIS A 140 -25.88 10.29 11.22
N GLY A 141 -25.66 10.12 9.91
CA GLY A 141 -26.26 10.94 8.86
C GLY A 141 -27.24 10.12 8.02
N PHE A 142 -28.41 10.68 7.76
CA PHE A 142 -29.45 10.12 6.91
C PHE A 142 -29.59 10.98 5.65
N ILE A 143 -29.65 10.35 4.49
CA ILE A 143 -29.76 11.01 3.18
C ILE A 143 -30.93 10.39 2.45
N ASP A 144 -31.81 11.23 1.91
CA ASP A 144 -32.85 10.77 0.99
C ASP A 144 -32.24 10.38 -0.37
N GLY A 145 -32.52 9.16 -0.83
CA GLY A 145 -32.01 8.63 -2.08
C GLY A 145 -32.52 9.34 -3.33
N TYR A 146 -33.70 9.97 -3.26
CA TYR A 146 -34.28 10.69 -4.40
C TYR A 146 -33.74 12.12 -4.51
N SER A 147 -33.87 12.91 -3.45
CA SER A 147 -33.49 14.33 -3.45
C SER A 147 -32.02 14.58 -3.10
N ARG A 148 -31.30 13.57 -2.58
CA ARG A 148 -29.94 13.70 -2.00
C ARG A 148 -29.88 14.70 -0.84
N LEU A 149 -31.02 15.05 -0.26
CA LEU A 149 -31.09 15.93 0.90
C LEU A 149 -30.75 15.15 2.17
N ILE A 150 -30.06 15.83 3.10
CA ILE A 150 -29.78 15.28 4.42
C ILE A 150 -31.08 15.36 5.23
N THR A 151 -31.66 14.20 5.55
CA THR A 151 -32.91 14.09 6.31
C THR A 151 -32.69 14.05 7.81
N GLY A 152 -31.46 13.77 8.26
CA GLY A 152 -31.10 13.84 9.67
C GLY A 152 -29.60 13.76 9.88
N LEU A 153 -29.11 14.45 10.91
CA LEU A 153 -27.70 14.42 11.30
C LEU A 153 -27.59 14.48 12.83
N ARG A 154 -27.01 13.45 13.45
CA ARG A 154 -26.83 13.41 14.91
C ARG A 154 -25.47 12.84 15.30
N ALA A 155 -24.78 13.55 16.19
CA ALA A 155 -23.57 13.05 16.83
C ALA A 155 -23.91 12.09 17.97
N SER A 156 -23.10 11.06 18.17
CA SER A 156 -23.25 10.05 19.21
C SER A 156 -21.88 9.54 19.66
N ASN A 157 -21.83 8.90 20.82
CA ASN A 157 -20.59 8.35 21.38
C ASN A 157 -20.37 6.86 21.09
N ASN A 158 -21.21 6.27 20.24
CA ASN A 158 -21.16 4.85 19.93
C ASN A 158 -21.61 4.59 18.49
N ASN A 159 -21.15 3.46 17.93
CA ASN A 159 -21.50 2.98 16.60
C ASN A 159 -22.41 1.73 16.68
N ARG A 160 -23.54 1.84 17.40
CA ARG A 160 -24.51 0.73 17.53
C ARG A 160 -25.67 0.91 16.56
N GLY A 161 -26.04 -0.17 15.86
CA GLY A 161 -27.20 -0.17 14.96
C GLY A 161 -28.51 0.18 15.68
N GLN A 162 -28.66 -0.20 16.96
CA GLN A 162 -29.82 0.17 17.76
C GLN A 162 -29.95 1.69 17.96
N THR A 163 -28.83 2.40 18.10
CA THR A 163 -28.81 3.86 18.17
C THR A 163 -29.25 4.45 16.83
N VAL A 164 -28.76 3.93 15.71
CA VAL A 164 -29.20 4.38 14.36
C VAL A 164 -30.70 4.15 14.16
N LEU A 165 -31.23 2.99 14.55
CA LEU A 165 -32.66 2.67 14.45
C LEU A 165 -33.51 3.61 15.31
N SER A 166 -33.13 3.83 16.57
CA SER A 166 -33.79 4.79 17.45
C SER A 166 -33.81 6.19 16.86
N LEU A 167 -32.68 6.63 16.28
CA LEU A 167 -32.58 7.93 15.63
C LEU A 167 -33.49 8.05 14.42
N PHE A 168 -33.53 7.00 13.60
CA PHE A 168 -34.38 6.93 12.41
C PHE A 168 -35.87 7.01 12.76
N LEU A 169 -36.31 6.30 13.81
CA LEU A 169 -37.71 6.33 14.25
C LEU A 169 -38.10 7.63 14.95
N SER A 170 -37.13 8.42 15.42
CA SER A 170 -37.35 9.71 16.10
C SER A 170 -37.27 10.93 15.18
N ALA A 171 -36.86 10.74 13.93
CA ALA A 171 -36.68 11.79 12.93
C ALA A 171 -37.99 12.05 12.18
#